data_AF-A0A8T7H7J3-F1
#
_entry.id   AF-A0A8T7H7J3-F1
#
_cell.length_a   1.000
_cell.length_b   1.000
_cell.length_c   1.000
_cell.angle_alpha   90.00
_cell.angle_beta   90.00
_cell.angle_gamma   90.00
#
_symmetry.space_group_name_H-M   'P 1'
#
loop_
_entity.id
_entity.type
_entity.pdbx_description
1 polymer ?
#
loop_
_entity_poly.entity_id
_entity_poly.type
_entity_poly.pdbx_seq_one_letter_code
_entity_poly.pdbx_strand_id
1 'polypeptide(L)' 'LYHEKPYLIDMGQAVTLDHPQALTFLIRDIKNLNRYFSRYCDVLDEQEIVRTITGTGRREP' A
#
# COMPACT_ATOMS: atom_id res chain seq x y z
N LEU A 1 14.16 -3.80 12.98
CA LEU A 1 14.71 -3.07 11.81
C LEU A 1 16.10 -3.62 11.55
N TYR A 2 16.42 -4.04 10.33
CA TYR A 2 17.80 -4.31 9.93
C TYR A 2 18.31 -3.01 9.28
N HIS A 3 19.50 -2.50 9.62
CA HIS A 3 19.97 -1.19 9.10
C HIS A 3 18.94 -0.05 9.21
N GLU A 4 18.12 -0.02 10.27
CA GLU A 4 17.11 1.03 10.54
C GLU A 4 16.05 1.23 9.44
N LYS A 5 15.88 0.25 8.54
CA LYS A 5 14.88 0.30 7.46
C LYS A 5 13.81 -0.78 7.64
N PRO A 6 12.55 -0.51 7.23
CA PRO A 6 11.52 -1.53 7.19
C PRO A 6 11.83 -2.55 6.07
N TYR A 7 11.52 -3.82 6.33
CA TYR A 7 11.61 -4.91 5.37
C TYR A 7 10.26 -5.56 5.24
N LEU A 8 9.81 -5.79 4.01
CA LEU A 8 8.65 -6.63 3.73
C LEU A 8 9.12 -8.09 3.71
N ILE A 9 8.46 -8.93 4.50
CA ILE A 9 8.75 -10.35 4.66
C ILE A 9 7.51 -11.16 4.33
N ASP A 10 7.67 -12.48 4.17
CA ASP A 10 6.58 -13.40 3.82
C ASP A 10 5.89 -13.05 2.48
N MET A 11 6.70 -12.92 1.43
CA MET A 11 6.21 -12.65 0.06
C MET A 11 5.65 -13.89 -0.63
N GLY A 12 5.45 -15.01 0.08
CA GLY A 12 4.95 -16.26 -0.49
C GLY A 12 3.50 -16.20 -0.96
N GLN A 13 2.73 -15.20 -0.50
CA GLN A 13 1.34 -14.93 -0.89
C GLN A 13 1.18 -13.69 -1.78
N ALA A 14 2.28 -13.12 -2.28
CA ALA A 14 2.20 -12.00 -3.22
C ALA A 14 1.68 -12.47 -4.59
N VAL A 15 0.97 -11.59 -5.31
CA VAL A 15 0.41 -11.88 -6.63
C VAL A 15 0.94 -10.92 -7.69
N THR A 16 0.96 -11.35 -8.95
CA THR A 16 1.24 -10.48 -10.10
C THR A 16 0.04 -9.59 -10.40
N LEU A 17 0.27 -8.55 -11.20
CA LEU A 17 -0.78 -7.60 -11.60
C LEU A 17 -1.91 -8.25 -12.41
N ASP A 18 -1.62 -9.35 -13.12
CA ASP A 18 -2.61 -10.09 -13.92
C ASP A 18 -3.61 -10.87 -13.06
N HIS A 19 -3.35 -11.02 -11.77
CA HIS A 19 -4.26 -11.74 -10.88
C HIS A 19 -5.60 -10.98 -10.78
N PRO A 20 -6.76 -11.67 -10.93
CA PRO A 20 -8.08 -11.02 -10.95
C PRO A 20 -8.45 -10.27 -9.66
N GLN A 21 -7.69 -10.48 -8.58
CA GLN A 21 -7.87 -9.81 -7.29
C GLN A 21 -6.70 -8.91 -6.88
N ALA A 22 -5.75 -8.63 -7.78
CA ALA A 22 -4.56 -7.82 -7.44
C ALA A 22 -4.94 -6.46 -6.84
N LEU A 23 -5.90 -5.76 -7.44
CA LEU A 23 -6.38 -4.47 -6.93
C LEU A 23 -7.08 -4.59 -5.57
N THR A 24 -7.91 -5.62 -5.39
CA THR A 24 -8.60 -5.88 -4.12
C THR A 24 -7.61 -6.14 -2.99
N PHE A 25 -6.55 -6.91 -3.26
CA PHE A 25 -5.49 -7.18 -2.28
C PHE A 25 -4.70 -5.91 -1.95
N LEU A 26 -4.34 -5.11 -2.96
CA LEU A 26 -3.68 -3.82 -2.73
C LEU A 26 -4.52 -2.89 -1.83
N ILE A 27 -5.82 -2.76 -2.10
CA ILE A 27 -6.72 -1.93 -1.28
C ILE A 27 -6.77 -2.44 0.16
N ARG A 28 -6.80 -3.78 0.36
CA ARG A 28 -6.76 -4.39 1.69
C ARG A 28 -5.46 -4.07 2.42
N ASP A 29 -4.32 -4.14 1.73
CA ASP A 29 -3.01 -3.86 2.31
C ASP A 29 -2.90 -2.40 2.75
N ILE A 30 -3.35 -1.46 1.91
CA ILE A 30 -3.41 -0.02 2.23
C ILE A 30 -4.27 0.21 3.48
N LYS A 31 -5.47 -0.39 3.53
CA LYS A 31 -6.36 -0.28 4.69
C LYS A 31 -5.73 -0.84 5.98
N ASN A 32 -5.00 -1.94 5.87
CA ASN A 32 -4.29 -2.53 7.02
C ASN A 32 -3.16 -1.63 7.52
N LEU A 33 -2.36 -1.08 6.61
CA LEU A 33 -1.29 -0.13 6.95
C LEU A 33 -1.87 1.14 7.58
N ASN A 34 -2.88 1.76 6.98
CA ASN A 34 -3.53 2.95 7.53
C ASN A 34 -4.10 2.68 8.94
N ARG A 35 -4.77 1.54 9.14
CA ARG A 35 -5.30 1.16 10.47
C ARG A 35 -4.20 1.01 11.51
N TYR A 36 -3.04 0.49 11.12
CA TYR A 36 -1.90 0.35 12.02
C TYR A 36 -1.28 1.71 12.35
N PHE A 37 -0.96 2.50 11.31
CA PHE A 37 -0.24 3.77 11.44
C PHE A 37 -1.07 4.92 12.00
N SER A 38 -2.40 4.91 11.85
CA SER A 38 -3.28 5.95 12.38
C SER A 38 -3.23 6.11 13.90
N ARG A 39 -2.66 5.14 14.62
CA ARG A 39 -2.40 5.21 16.06
C ARG A 39 -1.13 5.98 16.42
N TYR A 40 -0.28 6.27 15.43
CA TYR A 40 1.05 6.81 15.60
C TYR A 40 1.29 8.10 14.80
N CYS A 41 0.56 8.30 13.70
CA CYS A 41 0.66 9.51 12.87
C CYS A 41 -0.62 9.74 12.06
N ASP A 42 -0.74 10.94 11.48
CA ASP A 42 -1.74 11.21 10.46
C ASP A 42 -1.48 10.31 9.23
N VAL A 43 -2.55 9.79 8.67
CA VAL A 43 -2.50 8.90 7.49
C VAL A 43 -3.23 9.55 6.32
N LEU A 44 -2.76 9.26 5.11
CA LEU A 44 -3.39 9.73 3.88
C LEU A 44 -4.70 8.98 3.61
N ASP A 45 -5.57 9.59 2.81
CA ASP A 45 -6.81 8.95 2.37
C ASP A 45 -6.51 7.69 1.53
N GLU A 46 -7.29 6.62 1.73
CA GLU A 46 -7.08 5.34 1.05
C GLU A 46 -7.13 5.49 -0.49
N GLN A 47 -8.04 6.34 -1.01
CA GLN A 47 -8.16 6.56 -2.46
C GLN A 47 -6.99 7.38 -3.02
N GLU A 48 -6.43 8.29 -2.23
CA GLU A 48 -5.23 9.04 -2.61
C GLU A 48 -4.01 8.12 -2.70
N ILE A 49 -3.82 7.23 -1.73
CA ILE A 49 -2.74 6.24 -1.74
C ILE A 49 -2.88 5.29 -2.94
N VAL A 50 -4.07 4.74 -3.19
CA VAL A 50 -4.34 3.87 -4.36
C VAL A 50 -3.99 4.60 -5.65
N ARG A 51 -4.41 5.86 -5.81
CA ARG A 51 -4.11 6.66 -7.02
C ARG A 51 -2.63 6.90 -7.22
N THR A 52 -1.91 7.16 -6.13
CA THR A 52 -0.46 7.38 -6.14
C THR A 52 0.29 6.12 -6.54
N ILE A 53 -0.04 4.97 -5.95
CA ILE A 53 0.63 3.69 -6.23
C ILE A 53 0.32 3.17 -7.64
N THR A 54 -0.93 3.31 -8.09
CA THR A 54 -1.35 2.84 -9.43
C THR A 54 -0.99 3.82 -10.55
N GLY A 55 -0.45 5.00 -10.23
CA GLY A 55 -0.10 6.02 -11.22
C GLY A 55 -1.32 6.70 -11.89
N THR A 56 -2.49 6.61 -11.28
CA THR A 56 -3.74 7.23 -11.77
C THR A 56 -3.97 8.63 -11.20
N GLY A 57 -3.12 9.09 -10.27
CA GLY A 57 -3.05 10.49 -9.83
C GLY A 57 -2.30 11.36 -10.84
N ARG A 58 -2.83 12.57 -11.12
CA ARG A 58 -2.13 13.57 -11.95
C ARG A 58 -0.71 13.74 -11.43
N ARG A 59 0.28 13.54 -12.30
CA ARG A 59 1.57 14.23 -12.16
C ARG A 59 1.25 15.71 -12.35
N GLU A 60 1.14 16.46 -11.26
CA GLU A 60 1.36 17.90 -11.38
C GLU A 60 2.85 18.11 -11.73
N PRO A 61 3.16 19.06 -12.63
CA PRO A 61 4.52 19.31 -13.13
C PRO A 61 5.49 19.79 -12.04
#